data_AF-A0A226N3M4-F1
#
_entry.id   AF-A0A226N3M4-F1
#
_cell.length_a   1.000
_cell.length_b   1.000
_cell.length_c   1.000
_cell.angle_alpha   90.00
_cell.angle_beta   90.00
_cell.angle_gamma   90.00
#
_symmetry.space_group_name_H-M   'P 1'
#
loop_
_entity.id
_entity.type
_entity.pdbx_description
1 polymer ?
#
loop_
_entity_poly.entity_id
_entity_poly.type
_entity_poly.pdbx_seq_one_letter_code
_entity_poly.pdbx_strand_id
1 'polypeptide(L)'
;MLGEKKQSALRRELYADPAFPASDASIFFDAGTPLAQFRGEISWLRPQVFPPGQPSWTDELYQGRFTCHVWQFGHWVEVTIDDRLPCLGGKLCFSQCQTEDLFWLPLLEKAYAKVHGSYEQLWAGQVADALVDLTGGIAERWALKESARNTEKEKSAMVLKKEVFRRLMILKEQCVISCSILNSRQGASELGEFHAFIVTDILNLSEVSGKEIILLRIRNPWGRRCWRGPWCEGGEGWSQLDPVVASELLSQIQEGEFWVDEEEFFREFDEITVGFPVNEEGQLQSLYTEKVLYHSRNLFGSWVRGQSAGGCRNNSSFPTNPKFWLRVCEKSEVCIALLQKHSKYSADWAGRIKNLTRLVEENLSVAEDIQGKKYQAVGLHVWK
;
A
#
# COMPACT_ATOMS: atom_id res chain seq x y z
N MET A 1 -48.94 42.96 18.81
CA MET A 1 -48.44 41.58 18.93
C MET A 1 -47.39 41.36 17.85
N LEU A 2 -46.12 41.66 18.16
CA LEU A 2 -44.99 41.25 17.34
C LEU A 2 -44.66 39.80 17.73
N GLY A 3 -44.87 38.87 16.80
CA GLY A 3 -44.39 37.50 16.94
C GLY A 3 -42.97 37.42 16.39
N GLU A 4 -41.98 37.42 17.27
CA GLU A 4 -40.61 37.03 16.95
C GLU A 4 -40.61 35.58 16.46
N LYS A 5 -40.41 35.37 15.15
CA LYS A 5 -39.97 34.08 14.63
C LYS A 5 -38.52 33.87 15.08
N LYS A 6 -38.34 33.24 16.24
CA LYS A 6 -37.09 32.54 16.57
C LYS A 6 -36.89 31.42 15.55
N GLN A 7 -36.20 31.72 14.47
CA GLN A 7 -35.62 30.71 13.59
C GLN A 7 -34.44 30.12 14.37
N SER A 8 -34.75 29.12 15.20
CA SER A 8 -33.77 28.22 15.77
C SER A 8 -33.02 27.56 14.60
N ALA A 9 -31.84 28.07 14.26
CA ALA A 9 -30.91 27.35 13.44
C ALA A 9 -30.51 26.10 14.23
N LEU A 10 -31.20 24.98 13.99
CA LEU A 10 -30.69 23.67 14.37
C LEU A 10 -29.29 23.59 13.74
N ARG A 11 -28.23 23.66 14.56
CA ARG A 11 -26.89 23.29 14.11
C ARG A 11 -27.00 21.86 13.61
N ARG A 12 -26.97 21.67 12.30
CA ARG A 12 -26.98 20.35 11.68
C ARG A 12 -25.75 19.61 12.19
N GLU A 13 -25.96 18.51 12.91
CA GLU A 13 -24.85 17.73 13.44
C GLU A 13 -24.11 17.05 12.28
N LEU A 14 -22.81 17.30 12.18
CA LEU A 14 -21.95 16.62 11.22
C LEU A 14 -21.82 15.14 11.60
N TYR A 15 -21.67 14.28 10.60
CA TYR A 15 -21.48 12.85 10.78
C TYR A 15 -20.31 12.59 11.75
N ALA A 16 -20.55 11.63 12.64
CA ALA A 16 -19.58 11.09 13.57
C ALA A 16 -19.62 9.58 13.41
N ASP A 17 -18.50 8.99 13.04
CA ASP A 17 -18.39 7.55 12.79
C ASP A 17 -18.43 6.78 14.11
N PRO A 18 -19.48 5.98 14.38
CA PRO A 18 -19.56 5.20 15.60
C PRO A 18 -18.66 3.96 15.57
N ALA A 19 -18.26 3.50 14.38
CA ALA A 19 -17.43 2.30 14.22
C ALA A 19 -15.92 2.61 14.25
N PHE A 20 -15.54 3.88 14.07
CA PHE A 20 -14.17 4.36 14.17
C PHE A 20 -14.14 5.70 14.90
N PRO A 21 -14.33 5.68 16.24
CA PRO A 21 -14.53 6.88 17.03
C PRO A 21 -13.26 7.72 17.12
N ALA A 22 -13.43 9.05 17.15
CA ALA A 22 -12.36 10.01 17.39
C ALA A 22 -11.80 9.91 18.83
N SER A 23 -11.01 8.87 19.08
CA SER A 23 -10.43 8.51 20.38
C SER A 23 -9.16 7.68 20.21
N ASP A 24 -8.41 7.49 21.30
CA ASP A 24 -7.22 6.63 21.34
C ASP A 24 -7.45 5.22 20.78
N ALA A 25 -8.65 4.65 20.90
CA ALA A 25 -8.95 3.30 20.40
C ALA A 25 -8.90 3.18 18.86
N SER A 26 -8.98 4.29 18.14
CA SER A 26 -8.82 4.34 16.68
C SER A 26 -7.38 4.63 16.25
N ILE A 27 -6.53 5.05 17.19
CA ILE A 27 -5.12 5.33 16.94
C ILE A 27 -4.27 4.13 17.34
N PHE A 28 -4.46 3.64 18.56
CA PHE A 28 -3.65 2.62 19.20
C PHE A 28 -4.40 1.28 19.27
N PHE A 29 -3.66 0.19 19.11
CA PHE A 29 -4.16 -1.17 19.24
C PHE A 29 -3.57 -1.89 20.45
N ASP A 30 -2.27 -2.16 20.43
CA ASP A 30 -1.55 -2.83 21.52
C ASP A 30 -0.38 -2.01 22.07
N ALA A 31 -0.20 -0.79 21.55
CA ALA A 31 0.88 0.10 21.96
C ALA A 31 2.27 -0.54 21.78
N GLY A 32 2.41 -1.48 20.85
CA GLY A 32 3.66 -2.16 20.51
C GLY A 32 4.59 -1.32 19.63
N THR A 33 4.12 -0.17 19.13
CA THR A 33 4.89 0.73 18.25
C THR A 33 5.33 2.00 18.99
N PRO A 34 6.32 2.76 18.43
CA PRO A 34 6.70 4.06 18.98
C PRO A 34 5.56 5.08 19.05
N LEU A 35 4.44 4.88 18.34
CA LEU A 35 3.26 5.76 18.43
C LEU A 35 2.71 5.83 19.86
N ALA A 36 2.85 4.75 20.64
CA ALA A 36 2.34 4.63 22.01
C ALA A 36 2.73 5.78 22.94
N GLN A 37 3.88 6.43 22.69
CA GLN A 37 4.36 7.54 23.52
C GLN A 37 3.47 8.79 23.45
N PHE A 38 2.67 8.94 22.39
CA PHE A 38 1.79 10.11 22.19
C PHE A 38 0.38 9.91 22.74
N ARG A 39 0.16 8.86 23.52
CA ARG A 39 -1.16 8.52 24.05
C ARG A 39 -1.69 9.63 24.96
N GLY A 40 -2.93 10.07 24.72
CA GLY A 40 -3.54 11.19 25.44
C GLY A 40 -3.08 12.59 24.99
N GLU A 41 -2.10 12.69 24.09
CA GLU A 41 -1.66 13.98 23.52
C GLU A 41 -2.36 14.31 22.20
N ILE A 42 -2.95 13.30 21.54
CA ILE A 42 -3.56 13.45 20.23
C ILE A 42 -5.01 13.92 20.36
N SER A 43 -5.30 15.03 19.69
CA SER A 43 -6.64 15.60 19.55
C SER A 43 -7.22 15.26 18.17
N TRP A 44 -8.54 15.15 18.06
CA TRP A 44 -9.20 14.91 16.77
C TRP A 44 -9.89 16.19 16.30
N LEU A 45 -9.43 16.73 15.17
CA LEU A 45 -9.90 18.01 14.63
C LEU A 45 -10.53 17.78 13.25
N ARG A 46 -11.53 18.59 12.89
CA ARG A 46 -12.05 18.59 11.51
C ARG A 46 -11.22 19.54 10.65
N PRO A 47 -11.06 19.27 9.34
CA PRO A 47 -10.53 20.20 8.35
C PRO A 47 -11.26 21.55 8.22
N GLN A 48 -12.24 21.85 9.07
CA GLN A 48 -12.90 23.16 9.10
C GLN A 48 -12.39 24.05 10.25
N VAL A 49 -11.51 23.53 11.11
CA VAL A 49 -11.00 24.24 12.30
C VAL A 49 -9.67 24.95 12.00
N PHE A 50 -9.44 25.33 10.73
CA PHE A 50 -8.24 26.03 10.31
C PHE A 50 -8.23 27.51 10.73
N PRO A 51 -7.04 28.16 10.73
CA PRO A 51 -6.91 29.57 11.08
C PRO A 51 -7.85 30.48 10.27
N PRO A 52 -8.24 31.65 10.81
CA PRO A 52 -9.09 32.61 10.10
C PRO A 52 -8.50 33.00 8.73
N GLY A 53 -9.26 32.85 7.65
CA GLY A 53 -8.89 33.35 6.31
C GLY A 53 -8.86 32.32 5.18
N GLN A 54 -9.14 31.03 5.43
CA GLN A 54 -9.23 30.01 4.38
C GLN A 54 -10.68 29.80 3.88
N PRO A 55 -10.91 29.59 2.57
CA PRO A 55 -12.23 29.26 2.02
C PRO A 55 -12.70 27.90 2.53
N SER A 56 -13.94 27.82 3.02
CA SER A 56 -14.45 26.63 3.72
C SER A 56 -15.36 25.77 2.84
N TRP A 57 -15.70 24.59 3.35
CA TRP A 57 -16.73 23.66 2.86
C TRP A 57 -18.14 24.28 2.98
N THR A 58 -18.37 25.42 2.33
CA THR A 58 -19.55 26.31 2.47
C THR A 58 -20.85 25.75 1.90
N ASP A 59 -20.91 24.46 1.57
CA ASP A 59 -22.11 23.83 1.03
C ASP A 59 -23.04 23.39 2.16
N GLU A 60 -24.31 23.79 2.10
CA GLU A 60 -25.36 23.33 3.02
C GLU A 60 -25.56 21.79 2.98
N LEU A 61 -25.09 21.14 1.91
CA LEU A 61 -25.07 19.69 1.72
C LEU A 61 -23.92 18.99 2.43
N TYR A 62 -22.92 19.72 2.95
CA TYR A 62 -21.79 19.12 3.64
C TYR A 62 -22.24 18.44 4.93
N GLN A 63 -21.93 17.14 5.04
CA GLN A 63 -22.32 16.31 6.17
C GLN A 63 -21.13 15.81 7.00
N GLY A 64 -19.89 16.21 6.68
CA GLY A 64 -18.71 15.66 7.37
C GLY A 64 -18.55 14.16 7.16
N ARG A 65 -19.01 13.64 6.01
CA ARG A 65 -19.09 12.22 5.67
C ARG A 65 -18.39 11.96 4.35
N PHE A 66 -17.47 11.00 4.35
CA PHE A 66 -16.72 10.59 3.17
C PHE A 66 -16.82 9.08 3.01
N THR A 67 -16.91 8.65 1.75
CA THR A 67 -17.00 7.23 1.40
C THR A 67 -15.93 6.92 0.37
N CYS A 68 -15.15 5.86 0.61
CA CYS A 68 -14.24 5.29 -0.36
C CYS A 68 -14.46 3.78 -0.48
N HIS A 69 -13.87 3.17 -1.51
CA HIS A 69 -13.88 1.72 -1.68
C HIS A 69 -12.48 1.18 -1.39
N VAL A 70 -12.41 0.12 -0.61
CA VAL A 70 -11.17 -0.63 -0.35
C VAL A 70 -11.44 -2.08 -0.75
N TRP A 71 -10.59 -2.63 -1.60
CA TRP A 71 -10.68 -4.02 -2.00
C TRP A 71 -10.24 -4.92 -0.84
N GLN A 72 -11.03 -5.95 -0.55
CA GLN A 72 -10.75 -6.90 0.51
C GLN A 72 -11.09 -8.31 0.03
N PHE A 73 -10.06 -9.14 -0.16
CA PHE A 73 -10.19 -10.58 -0.42
C PHE A 73 -11.20 -10.90 -1.53
N GLY A 74 -11.10 -10.23 -2.68
CA GLY A 74 -11.88 -10.55 -3.88
C GLY A 74 -13.11 -9.68 -4.15
N HIS A 75 -13.39 -8.67 -3.32
CA HIS A 75 -14.50 -7.74 -3.54
C HIS A 75 -14.21 -6.35 -2.97
N TRP A 76 -14.82 -5.33 -3.56
CA TRP A 76 -14.79 -3.96 -3.07
C TRP A 76 -15.69 -3.80 -1.85
N VAL A 77 -15.16 -3.17 -0.80
CA VAL A 77 -15.88 -2.85 0.43
C VAL A 77 -16.05 -1.33 0.51
N GLU A 78 -17.29 -0.88 0.69
CA GLU A 78 -17.60 0.53 0.92
C GLU A 78 -17.23 0.91 2.37
N VAL A 79 -16.41 1.94 2.54
CA VAL A 79 -15.95 2.45 3.84
C VAL A 79 -16.39 3.89 3.99
N THR A 80 -17.37 4.11 4.87
CA THR A 80 -17.78 5.46 5.28
C THR A 80 -16.98 5.89 6.52
N ILE A 81 -16.44 7.11 6.52
CA ILE A 81 -15.79 7.76 7.66
C ILE A 81 -16.34 9.18 7.88
N ASP A 82 -16.11 9.73 9.06
CA ASP A 82 -16.18 11.17 9.27
C ASP A 82 -14.84 11.86 8.95
N ASP A 83 -14.83 13.19 8.89
CA ASP A 83 -13.66 14.01 8.56
C ASP A 83 -12.78 14.40 9.75
N ARG A 84 -13.02 13.89 10.96
CA ARG A 84 -12.12 14.19 12.10
C ARG A 84 -10.79 13.49 11.88
N LEU A 85 -9.69 14.22 11.91
CA LEU A 85 -8.35 13.69 11.71
C LEU A 85 -7.52 13.81 13.00
N PRO A 86 -6.62 12.85 13.28
CA PRO A 86 -5.71 12.92 14.43
C PRO A 86 -4.69 14.05 14.26
N CYS A 87 -4.57 14.89 15.29
CA CYS A 87 -3.69 16.05 15.32
C CYS A 87 -2.92 16.15 16.64
N LEU A 88 -1.61 16.42 16.55
CA LEU A 88 -0.73 16.71 17.67
C LEU A 88 -0.33 18.19 17.60
N GLY A 89 -0.63 18.96 18.64
CA GLY A 89 -0.36 20.41 18.66
C GLY A 89 -1.03 21.17 17.49
N GLY A 90 -2.21 20.72 17.04
CA GLY A 90 -2.96 21.32 15.93
C GLY A 90 -2.48 20.93 14.53
N LYS A 91 -1.46 20.07 14.40
CA LYS A 91 -0.94 19.57 13.11
C LYS A 91 -1.32 18.11 12.92
N LEU A 92 -1.62 17.71 11.68
CA LEU A 92 -1.94 16.31 11.34
C LEU A 92 -0.81 15.36 11.77
N CYS A 93 -1.17 14.26 12.44
CA CYS A 93 -0.21 13.26 12.93
C CYS A 93 0.35 12.35 11.82
N PHE A 94 -0.46 12.08 10.78
CA PHE A 94 -0.20 11.04 9.79
C PHE A 94 0.00 11.64 8.39
N SER A 95 -0.51 11.00 7.34
CA SER A 95 -0.32 11.43 5.95
C SER A 95 -0.83 12.86 5.72
N GLN A 96 -0.14 13.59 4.84
CA GLN A 96 -0.44 14.97 4.48
C GLN A 96 -0.27 15.15 2.96
N CYS A 97 -1.11 15.98 2.35
CA CYS A 97 -0.87 16.42 0.98
C CYS A 97 0.23 17.49 0.96
N GLN A 98 0.94 17.63 -0.17
CA GLN A 98 1.89 18.73 -0.35
C GLN A 98 1.22 20.11 -0.28
N THR A 99 -0.04 20.17 -0.71
CA THR A 99 -0.88 21.36 -0.59
C THR A 99 -1.68 21.28 0.71
N GLU A 100 -1.52 22.27 1.58
CA GLU A 100 -2.04 22.26 2.96
C GLU A 100 -3.57 22.25 3.05
N ASP A 101 -4.28 22.62 1.98
CA ASP A 101 -5.74 22.68 1.90
C ASP A 101 -6.37 21.42 1.27
N LEU A 102 -5.57 20.41 0.93
CA LEU A 102 -6.04 19.13 0.40
C LEU A 102 -6.02 18.03 1.47
N PHE A 103 -7.18 17.39 1.66
CA PHE A 103 -7.38 16.37 2.72
C PHE A 103 -7.71 14.97 2.20
N TRP A 104 -7.72 14.76 0.88
CA TRP A 104 -8.12 13.47 0.31
C TRP A 104 -7.22 12.33 0.80
N LEU A 105 -5.90 12.56 0.93
CA LEU A 105 -4.94 11.56 1.37
C LEU A 105 -5.09 11.22 2.88
N PRO A 106 -5.11 12.21 3.81
CA PRO A 106 -5.41 11.93 5.22
C PRO A 106 -6.75 11.20 5.43
N LEU A 107 -7.77 11.55 4.65
CA LEU A 107 -9.08 10.89 4.72
C LEU A 107 -9.04 9.46 4.18
N LEU A 108 -8.34 9.22 3.07
CA LEU A 108 -8.13 7.88 2.53
C LEU A 108 -7.36 6.99 3.52
N GLU A 109 -6.28 7.53 4.12
CA GLU A 109 -5.52 6.83 5.16
C GLU A 109 -6.38 6.52 6.38
N LYS A 110 -7.27 7.43 6.81
CA LYS A 110 -8.23 7.15 7.88
C LYS A 110 -9.17 6.00 7.54
N ALA A 111 -9.71 5.98 6.32
CA ALA A 111 -10.58 4.90 5.89
C ALA A 111 -9.83 3.57 5.82
N TYR A 112 -8.57 3.59 5.39
CA TYR A 112 -7.70 2.42 5.38
C TYR A 112 -7.38 1.93 6.82
N ALA A 113 -7.06 2.86 7.73
CA ALA A 113 -6.87 2.56 9.16
C ALA A 113 -8.14 1.95 9.77
N LYS A 114 -9.33 2.42 9.38
CA LYS A 114 -10.61 1.82 9.79
C LYS A 114 -10.74 0.38 9.29
N VAL A 115 -10.40 0.08 8.04
CA VAL A 115 -10.45 -1.30 7.52
C VAL A 115 -9.55 -2.23 8.34
N HIS A 116 -8.36 -1.73 8.72
CA HIS A 116 -7.34 -2.48 9.46
C HIS A 116 -7.46 -2.41 10.99
N GLY A 117 -8.39 -1.61 11.52
CA GLY A 117 -8.73 -1.53 12.94
C GLY A 117 -8.20 -0.31 13.70
N SER A 118 -7.05 0.24 13.32
CA SER A 118 -6.48 1.47 13.92
C SER A 118 -5.34 2.00 13.05
N TYR A 119 -4.89 3.24 13.30
CA TYR A 119 -3.70 3.78 12.65
C TYR A 119 -2.42 2.98 12.98
N GLU A 120 -2.26 2.51 14.22
CA GLU A 120 -1.10 1.72 14.64
C GLU A 120 -0.95 0.43 13.83
N GLN A 121 -2.05 -0.17 13.35
CA GLN A 121 -2.01 -1.38 12.52
C GLN A 121 -1.48 -1.13 11.11
N LEU A 122 -1.39 0.13 10.67
CA LEU A 122 -0.76 0.49 9.41
C LEU A 122 0.77 0.62 9.54
N TRP A 123 1.29 0.63 10.77
CA TRP A 123 2.72 0.79 11.04
C TRP A 123 3.53 -0.33 10.37
N ALA A 124 4.54 0.05 9.60
CA ALA A 124 5.41 -0.86 8.86
C ALA A 124 4.64 -1.84 7.92
N GLY A 125 3.51 -1.40 7.38
CA GLY A 125 2.74 -2.15 6.37
C GLY A 125 3.54 -2.44 5.10
N GLN A 126 3.12 -3.45 4.33
CA GLN A 126 3.74 -3.81 3.06
C GLN A 126 3.07 -3.05 1.90
N VAL A 127 3.87 -2.44 1.03
CA VAL A 127 3.35 -1.73 -0.16
C VAL A 127 2.54 -2.67 -1.05
N ALA A 128 2.96 -3.94 -1.18
CA ALA A 128 2.24 -4.93 -1.97
C ALA A 128 0.79 -5.14 -1.50
N ASP A 129 0.57 -5.17 -0.19
CA ASP A 129 -0.78 -5.32 0.39
C ASP A 129 -1.62 -4.07 0.09
N ALA A 130 -1.05 -2.87 0.26
CA ALA A 130 -1.74 -1.63 -0.06
C ALA A 130 -2.08 -1.51 -1.56
N LEU A 131 -1.19 -1.95 -2.46
CA LEU A 131 -1.47 -1.98 -3.89
C LEU A 131 -2.66 -2.89 -4.20
N VAL A 132 -2.71 -4.09 -3.62
CA VAL A 132 -3.84 -5.00 -3.80
C VAL A 132 -5.13 -4.41 -3.22
N ASP A 133 -5.10 -3.89 -1.99
CA ASP A 133 -6.28 -3.36 -1.32
C ASP A 133 -6.81 -2.06 -1.97
N LEU A 134 -5.96 -1.26 -2.62
CA LEU A 134 -6.38 0.01 -3.26
C LEU A 134 -6.73 -0.15 -4.74
N THR A 135 -6.31 -1.24 -5.40
CA THR A 135 -6.57 -1.44 -6.85
C THR A 135 -7.41 -2.66 -7.17
N GLY A 136 -7.50 -3.63 -6.26
CA GLY A 136 -8.09 -4.94 -6.50
C GLY A 136 -7.29 -5.83 -7.46
N GLY A 137 -6.08 -5.40 -7.84
CA GLY A 137 -5.17 -6.14 -8.70
C GLY A 137 -4.30 -7.14 -7.95
N ILE A 138 -3.14 -7.45 -8.52
CA ILE A 138 -2.09 -8.28 -7.91
C ILE A 138 -0.83 -7.43 -7.79
N ALA A 139 -0.08 -7.60 -6.71
CA ALA A 139 1.25 -7.01 -6.56
C ALA A 139 2.30 -8.11 -6.48
N GLU A 140 3.45 -7.87 -7.10
CA GLU A 140 4.61 -8.75 -7.04
C GLU A 140 5.81 -8.00 -6.48
N ARG A 141 6.63 -8.73 -5.71
CA ARG A 141 7.77 -8.18 -4.98
C ARG A 141 9.04 -8.95 -5.34
N TRP A 142 10.06 -8.23 -5.78
CA TRP A 142 11.35 -8.81 -6.14
C TRP A 142 12.44 -8.27 -5.23
N ALA A 143 13.11 -9.17 -4.51
CA ALA A 143 14.39 -8.84 -3.87
C ALA A 143 15.44 -8.60 -4.96
N LEU A 144 16.10 -7.44 -4.95
CA LEU A 144 17.10 -7.04 -5.93
C LEU A 144 18.51 -7.48 -5.52
N LYS A 145 18.78 -7.54 -4.20
CA LYS A 145 20.05 -8.04 -3.66
C LYS A 145 19.95 -9.52 -3.32
N GLU A 146 21.00 -10.26 -3.67
CA GLU A 146 21.09 -11.70 -3.41
C GLU A 146 21.61 -11.99 -1.99
N SER A 147 21.20 -13.12 -1.43
CA SER A 147 21.94 -13.71 -0.31
C SER A 147 23.30 -14.18 -0.85
N ALA A 148 24.37 -14.16 -0.05
CA ALA A 148 25.74 -14.46 -0.50
C ALA A 148 26.00 -15.88 -1.08
N ARG A 149 24.96 -16.67 -1.37
CA ARG A 149 25.02 -18.06 -1.85
C ARG A 149 25.04 -18.16 -3.38
N ASN A 150 25.90 -17.37 -4.02
CA ASN A 150 26.18 -17.25 -5.46
C ASN A 150 26.00 -18.57 -6.28
N THR A 151 24.76 -18.92 -6.64
CA THR A 151 24.42 -20.14 -7.41
C THR A 151 24.00 -19.80 -8.84
N GLU A 152 24.15 -20.74 -9.78
CA GLU A 152 23.69 -20.57 -11.18
C GLU A 152 22.20 -20.23 -11.29
N LYS A 153 21.38 -20.75 -10.35
CA LYS A 153 19.95 -20.46 -10.27
C LYS A 153 19.68 -18.98 -9.95
N GLU A 154 20.48 -18.38 -9.06
CA GLU A 154 20.33 -16.96 -8.70
C GLU A 154 20.69 -16.05 -9.88
N LYS A 155 21.78 -16.34 -10.59
CA LYS A 155 22.14 -15.62 -11.82
C LYS A 155 21.03 -15.65 -12.86
N SER A 156 20.45 -16.82 -13.10
CA SER A 156 19.32 -16.97 -14.03
C SER A 156 18.08 -16.19 -13.57
N ALA A 157 17.79 -16.20 -12.27
CA ALA A 157 16.70 -15.42 -11.70
C ALA A 157 16.93 -13.90 -11.86
N MET A 158 18.17 -13.43 -11.69
CA MET A 158 18.52 -12.02 -11.89
C MET A 158 18.39 -11.59 -13.36
N VAL A 159 18.78 -12.44 -14.31
CA VAL A 159 18.56 -12.19 -15.75
C VAL A 159 17.07 -12.03 -16.04
N LEU A 160 16.22 -12.91 -15.50
CA LEU A 160 14.77 -12.81 -15.66
C LEU A 160 14.23 -11.51 -15.05
N LYS A 161 14.68 -11.13 -13.84
CA LYS A 161 14.28 -9.86 -13.21
C LYS A 161 14.64 -8.65 -14.05
N LYS A 162 15.83 -8.62 -14.64
CA LYS A 162 16.24 -7.53 -15.54
C LYS A 162 15.39 -7.48 -16.81
N GLU A 163 15.08 -8.63 -17.40
CA GLU A 163 14.18 -8.71 -18.56
C GLU A 163 12.78 -8.19 -18.24
N VAL A 164 12.20 -8.63 -17.10
CA VAL A 164 10.88 -8.13 -16.64
C VAL A 164 10.94 -6.65 -16.28
N PHE A 165 12.01 -6.19 -15.63
CA PHE A 165 12.22 -4.78 -15.31
C PHE A 165 12.22 -3.92 -16.58
N ARG A 166 12.85 -4.39 -17.66
CA ARG A 166 12.84 -3.67 -18.94
C ARG A 166 11.45 -3.57 -19.57
N ARG A 167 10.58 -4.55 -19.36
CA ARG A 167 9.16 -4.46 -19.78
C ARG A 167 8.38 -3.40 -19.01
N LEU A 168 8.79 -3.05 -17.79
CA LEU A 168 8.17 -1.95 -17.03
C LEU A 168 8.28 -0.61 -17.77
N MET A 169 9.26 -0.42 -18.65
CA MET A 169 9.31 0.79 -19.49
C MET A 169 8.08 0.94 -20.40
N ILE A 170 7.47 -0.17 -20.82
CA ILE A 170 6.24 -0.21 -21.62
C ILE A 170 5.01 -0.04 -20.72
N LEU A 171 5.05 -0.61 -19.51
CA LEU A 171 3.91 -0.68 -18.60
C LEU A 171 3.85 0.45 -17.56
N LYS A 172 4.87 1.30 -17.44
CA LYS A 172 5.04 2.28 -16.35
C LYS A 172 3.86 3.23 -16.16
N GLU A 173 3.16 3.59 -17.23
CA GLU A 173 1.98 4.47 -17.18
C GLU A 173 0.72 3.76 -16.65
N GLN A 174 0.77 2.43 -16.53
CA GLN A 174 -0.35 1.57 -16.13
C GLN A 174 -0.05 0.78 -14.84
N CYS A 175 1.20 0.81 -14.37
CA CYS A 175 1.66 0.17 -13.15
C CYS A 175 1.92 1.20 -12.05
N VAL A 176 1.68 0.80 -10.80
CA VAL A 176 2.31 1.49 -9.66
C VAL A 176 3.57 0.72 -9.28
N ILE A 177 4.69 1.43 -9.23
CA ILE A 177 6.01 0.86 -8.95
C ILE A 177 6.59 1.52 -7.70
N SER A 178 6.96 0.70 -6.73
CA SER A 178 7.63 1.12 -5.51
C SER A 178 8.95 0.38 -5.35
N CYS A 179 9.93 1.00 -4.70
CA CYS A 179 11.20 0.37 -4.38
C CYS A 179 11.61 0.72 -2.96
N SER A 180 12.50 -0.05 -2.34
CA SER A 180 12.93 0.21 -0.97
C SER A 180 14.40 -0.15 -0.74
N ILE A 181 14.95 0.44 0.32
CA ILE A 181 16.30 0.18 0.82
C ILE A 181 16.16 -0.31 2.27
N LEU A 182 16.71 -1.49 2.52
CA LEU A 182 16.64 -2.19 3.80
C LEU A 182 17.93 -2.05 4.62
N ASN A 183 19.09 -1.83 3.98
CA ASN A 183 20.35 -1.62 4.69
C ASN A 183 21.18 -0.54 4.02
N SER A 184 21.42 0.56 4.74
CA SER A 184 22.41 1.55 4.34
C SER A 184 23.81 0.98 4.60
N ARG A 185 24.69 0.97 3.58
CA ARG A 185 26.12 0.69 3.84
C ARG A 185 26.66 1.84 4.69
N GLN A 186 27.48 1.51 5.69
CA GLN A 186 28.12 2.44 6.63
C GLN A 186 28.49 3.78 5.96
N GLY A 187 27.85 4.88 6.42
CA GLY A 187 28.16 6.24 5.96
C GLY A 187 27.02 6.97 5.24
N ALA A 188 25.91 6.31 4.92
CA ALA A 188 24.68 6.99 4.52
C ALA A 188 23.98 7.56 5.77
N SER A 189 24.27 8.84 6.06
CA SER A 189 23.56 9.72 7.00
C SER A 189 22.12 9.28 7.34
N GLU A 190 21.77 9.31 8.63
CA GLU A 190 20.51 9.09 9.38
C GLU A 190 19.13 9.46 8.75
N LEU A 191 18.97 9.47 7.43
CA LEU A 191 17.84 10.13 6.72
C LEU A 191 17.06 9.26 5.73
N GLY A 192 17.29 7.95 5.64
CA GLY A 192 16.63 7.11 4.62
C GLY A 192 16.57 5.62 4.90
N GLU A 193 16.70 5.21 6.16
CA GLU A 193 16.68 3.79 6.52
C GLU A 193 15.23 3.29 6.61
N PHE A 194 14.93 2.17 5.92
CA PHE A 194 13.63 1.47 5.97
C PHE A 194 12.42 2.27 5.46
N HIS A 195 12.51 2.86 4.25
CA HIS A 195 11.35 3.49 3.61
C HIS A 195 11.12 3.04 2.17
N ALA A 196 9.85 3.14 1.76
CA ALA A 196 9.41 2.90 0.39
C ALA A 196 9.50 4.20 -0.42
N PHE A 197 10.16 4.13 -1.56
CA PHE A 197 10.16 5.13 -2.59
C PHE A 197 9.16 4.77 -3.69
N ILE A 198 8.83 5.74 -4.53
CA ILE A 198 7.96 5.56 -5.70
C ILE A 198 8.81 5.75 -6.95
N VAL A 199 8.79 4.79 -7.87
CA VAL A 199 9.38 5.00 -9.21
C VAL A 199 8.32 5.72 -10.04
N THR A 200 8.57 6.98 -10.36
CA THR A 200 7.63 7.85 -11.08
C THR A 200 7.85 7.85 -12.59
N ASP A 201 9.02 7.43 -13.06
CA ASP A 201 9.32 7.29 -14.49
C ASP A 201 10.47 6.32 -14.75
N ILE A 202 10.50 5.71 -15.93
CA ILE A 202 11.60 4.91 -16.46
C ILE A 202 11.83 5.30 -17.92
N LEU A 203 13.02 5.84 -18.22
CA LEU A 203 13.38 6.36 -19.55
C LEU A 203 14.53 5.56 -20.14
N ASN A 204 14.37 5.12 -21.39
CA ASN A 204 15.45 4.57 -22.19
C ASN A 204 16.03 5.68 -23.07
N LEU A 205 17.28 6.06 -22.82
CA LEU A 205 18.01 7.11 -23.54
C LEU A 205 19.02 6.54 -24.55
N SER A 206 18.86 5.26 -24.92
CA SER A 206 19.84 4.58 -25.79
C SER A 206 19.95 5.19 -27.17
N GLU A 207 18.83 5.58 -27.77
CA GLU A 207 18.80 6.19 -29.10
C GLU A 207 19.42 7.59 -29.13
N VAL A 208 19.29 8.33 -28.02
CA VAL A 208 19.74 9.73 -27.91
C VAL A 208 21.23 9.81 -27.54
N SER A 209 21.69 8.94 -26.64
CA SER A 209 23.08 8.95 -26.16
C SER A 209 24.03 8.06 -26.98
N GLY A 210 23.49 7.15 -27.81
CA GLY A 210 24.27 6.12 -28.48
C GLY A 210 24.87 5.07 -27.53
N LYS A 211 24.50 5.09 -26.24
CA LYS A 211 24.92 4.16 -25.19
C LYS A 211 23.68 3.60 -24.50
N GLU A 212 23.72 2.35 -24.03
CA GLU A 212 22.59 1.78 -23.28
C GLU A 212 22.45 2.47 -21.91
N ILE A 213 21.63 3.53 -21.84
CA ILE A 213 21.35 4.31 -20.62
C ILE A 213 19.86 4.22 -20.34
N ILE A 214 19.52 3.60 -19.21
CA ILE A 214 18.15 3.56 -18.68
C ILE A 214 18.15 4.32 -17.36
N LEU A 215 17.33 5.37 -17.26
CA LEU A 215 17.18 6.19 -16.06
C LEU A 215 15.83 5.95 -15.40
N LEU A 216 15.82 5.85 -14.08
CA LEU A 216 14.63 5.80 -13.24
C LEU A 216 14.50 7.13 -12.50
N ARG A 217 13.32 7.75 -12.57
CA ARG A 217 12.97 8.85 -11.68
C ARG A 217 12.31 8.27 -10.44
N ILE A 218 12.85 8.59 -9.28
CA ILE A 218 12.42 8.05 -8.00
C ILE A 218 12.03 9.20 -7.08
N ARG A 219 10.90 9.06 -6.39
CA ARG A 219 10.37 10.03 -5.44
C ARG A 219 10.40 9.48 -4.02
N ASN A 220 10.93 10.28 -3.11
CA ASN A 220 10.75 10.12 -1.67
C ASN A 220 9.39 10.73 -1.26
N PRO A 221 8.44 9.93 -0.76
CA PRO A 221 7.12 10.41 -0.33
C PRO A 221 7.18 11.52 0.73
N TRP A 222 8.27 11.60 1.51
CA TRP A 222 8.47 12.64 2.53
C TRP A 222 9.04 13.95 1.98
N GLY A 223 9.24 14.07 0.67
CA GLY A 223 9.77 15.28 0.02
C GLY A 223 11.26 15.55 0.30
N ARG A 224 11.96 14.67 1.02
CA ARG A 224 13.37 14.89 1.36
C ARG A 224 14.26 14.50 0.19
N ARG A 225 15.14 15.42 -0.22
CA ARG A 225 16.25 15.11 -1.14
C ARG A 225 17.28 14.26 -0.38
N CYS A 226 17.29 12.95 -0.64
CA CYS A 226 18.12 11.99 0.10
C CYS A 226 19.14 11.25 -0.77
N TRP A 227 19.10 11.41 -2.09
CA TRP A 227 20.01 10.69 -2.99
C TRP A 227 21.19 11.53 -3.43
N ARG A 228 22.39 10.94 -3.37
CA ARG A 228 23.62 11.51 -3.92
C ARG A 228 24.25 10.43 -4.80
N GLY A 229 24.30 10.68 -6.10
CA GLY A 229 24.80 9.74 -7.09
C GLY A 229 25.22 10.46 -8.37
N PRO A 230 25.66 9.74 -9.41
CA PRO A 230 26.14 10.32 -10.66
C PRO A 230 25.11 11.21 -11.37
N TRP A 231 23.81 10.98 -11.12
CA TRP A 231 22.69 11.69 -11.72
C TRP A 231 22.05 12.75 -10.81
N CYS A 232 22.76 13.24 -9.78
CA CYS A 232 22.35 14.43 -9.05
C CYS A 232 22.74 15.72 -9.79
N GLU A 233 22.24 16.88 -9.34
CA GLU A 233 22.63 18.17 -9.91
C GLU A 233 24.16 18.36 -9.84
N GLY A 234 24.80 18.59 -11.00
CA GLY A 234 26.27 18.69 -11.12
C GLY A 234 27.01 17.34 -11.15
N GLY A 235 26.31 16.21 -11.12
CA GLY A 235 26.89 14.87 -11.18
C GLY A 235 27.47 14.51 -12.56
N GLU A 236 28.44 13.59 -12.57
CA GLU A 236 29.17 13.18 -13.78
C GLU A 236 28.32 12.39 -14.78
N GLY A 237 27.23 11.77 -14.33
CA GLY A 237 26.31 11.00 -15.18
C GLY A 237 25.71 11.85 -16.30
N TRP A 238 25.38 13.11 -16.02
CA TRP A 238 24.85 14.05 -17.00
C TRP A 238 25.80 14.37 -18.15
N SER A 239 27.11 14.22 -17.95
CA SER A 239 28.12 14.43 -19.00
C SER A 239 28.08 13.35 -20.09
N GLN A 240 27.31 12.28 -19.87
CA GLN A 240 27.10 11.21 -20.85
C GLN A 240 25.95 11.50 -21.83
N LEU A 241 25.16 12.54 -21.58
CA LEU A 241 24.03 12.95 -22.41
C LEU A 241 24.32 14.25 -23.16
N ASP A 242 23.54 14.52 -24.19
CA ASP A 242 23.51 15.84 -24.81
C ASP A 242 23.11 16.91 -23.76
N PRO A 243 23.79 18.07 -23.70
CA PRO A 243 23.50 19.11 -22.69
C PRO A 243 22.05 19.58 -22.67
N VAL A 244 21.36 19.60 -23.82
CA VAL A 244 19.95 20.00 -23.90
C VAL A 244 19.07 18.97 -23.19
N VAL A 245 19.32 17.68 -23.45
CA VAL A 245 18.58 16.56 -22.83
C VAL A 245 18.86 16.50 -21.34
N ALA A 246 20.12 16.66 -20.93
CA ALA A 246 20.47 16.70 -19.51
C ALA A 246 19.77 17.87 -18.78
N SER A 247 19.76 19.06 -19.38
CA SER A 247 19.08 20.23 -18.82
C SER A 247 17.57 20.01 -18.72
N GLU A 248 16.95 19.37 -19.71
CA GLU A 248 15.53 19.06 -19.70
C GLU A 248 15.20 18.09 -18.55
N LEU A 249 15.91 16.98 -18.43
CA LEU A 249 15.66 15.97 -17.38
C LEU A 249 15.90 16.50 -15.96
N LEU A 250 16.91 17.37 -15.79
CA LEU A 250 17.16 18.07 -14.52
C LEU A 250 16.02 19.03 -14.16
N SER A 251 15.44 19.72 -15.15
CA SER A 251 14.36 20.68 -14.91
C SER A 251 13.04 20.02 -14.47
N GLN A 252 12.87 18.72 -14.74
CA GLN A 252 11.68 17.96 -14.37
C GLN A 252 11.69 17.50 -12.90
N ILE A 253 12.82 17.57 -12.20
CA ILE A 253 12.96 17.05 -10.83
C ILE A 253 12.19 17.92 -9.84
N GLN A 254 11.24 17.32 -9.14
CA GLN A 254 10.53 17.99 -8.04
C GLN A 254 11.19 17.76 -6.68
N GLU A 255 10.66 18.40 -5.64
CA GLU A 255 11.13 18.19 -4.27
C GLU A 255 10.96 16.73 -3.82
N GLY A 256 12.05 16.13 -3.36
CA GLY A 256 12.11 14.71 -2.99
C GLY A 256 12.33 13.75 -4.16
N GLU A 257 12.44 14.23 -5.39
CA GLU A 257 12.75 13.39 -6.56
C GLU A 257 14.24 13.37 -6.91
N PHE A 258 14.67 12.28 -7.53
CA PHE A 258 16.03 12.09 -8.03
C PHE A 258 16.07 11.07 -9.15
N TRP A 259 17.12 11.11 -9.97
CA TRP A 259 17.39 10.12 -11.01
C TRP A 259 18.44 9.12 -10.54
N VAL A 260 18.31 7.87 -10.98
CA VAL A 260 19.34 6.82 -10.89
C VAL A 260 19.35 6.03 -12.19
N ASP A 261 20.51 5.48 -12.58
CA ASP A 261 20.55 4.54 -13.70
C ASP A 261 20.21 3.10 -13.29
N GLU A 262 19.95 2.24 -14.27
CA GLU A 262 19.66 0.81 -14.06
C GLU A 262 20.74 0.12 -13.21
N GLU A 263 22.03 0.41 -13.44
CA GLU A 263 23.12 -0.25 -12.71
C GLU A 263 23.15 0.17 -11.24
N GLU A 264 23.04 1.47 -10.98
CA GLU A 264 22.92 2.03 -9.63
C GLU A 264 21.67 1.50 -8.92
N PHE A 265 20.53 1.41 -9.60
CA PHE A 265 19.30 0.89 -9.02
C PHE A 265 19.46 -0.54 -8.50
N PHE A 266 19.94 -1.46 -9.35
CA PHE A 266 20.15 -2.86 -8.95
C PHE A 266 21.28 -3.05 -7.92
N ARG A 267 22.20 -2.09 -7.80
CA ARG A 267 23.29 -2.13 -6.82
C ARG A 267 22.85 -1.62 -5.44
N GLU A 268 22.09 -0.54 -5.39
CA GLU A 268 21.78 0.17 -4.14
C GLU A 268 20.42 -0.20 -3.54
N PHE A 269 19.40 -0.52 -4.37
CA PHE A 269 18.06 -0.85 -3.88
C PHE A 269 17.96 -2.33 -3.51
N ASP A 270 17.19 -2.62 -2.45
CA ASP A 270 17.03 -3.98 -1.91
C ASP A 270 15.83 -4.70 -2.50
N GLU A 271 14.78 -3.95 -2.84
CA GLU A 271 13.51 -4.50 -3.27
C GLU A 271 12.78 -3.55 -4.23
N ILE A 272 12.03 -4.15 -5.16
CA ILE A 272 11.02 -3.48 -5.97
C ILE A 272 9.68 -4.22 -5.82
N THR A 273 8.60 -3.45 -5.70
CA THR A 273 7.21 -3.93 -5.65
C THR A 273 6.46 -3.31 -6.83
N VAL A 274 5.80 -4.14 -7.63
CA VAL A 274 5.07 -3.72 -8.83
C VAL A 274 3.63 -4.21 -8.75
N GLY A 275 2.67 -3.31 -8.89
CA GLY A 275 1.27 -3.65 -9.13
C GLY A 275 1.06 -4.02 -10.60
N PHE A 276 0.38 -5.13 -10.86
CA PHE A 276 -0.04 -5.51 -12.21
C PHE A 276 -1.02 -4.48 -12.74
N PRO A 277 -0.90 -4.03 -14.01
CA PRO A 277 -1.91 -3.19 -14.62
C PRO A 277 -3.27 -3.88 -14.61
N VAL A 278 -4.31 -3.08 -14.40
CA VAL A 278 -5.70 -3.50 -14.52
C VAL A 278 -6.33 -2.59 -15.58
N ASN A 279 -6.86 -3.18 -16.65
CA ASN A 279 -7.54 -2.41 -17.69
C ASN A 279 -8.93 -1.92 -17.23
N GLU A 280 -9.60 -1.13 -18.06
CA GLU A 280 -10.91 -0.56 -17.74
C GLU A 280 -11.98 -1.65 -17.50
N GLU A 281 -11.82 -2.84 -18.09
CA GLU A 281 -12.69 -3.99 -17.87
C GLU A 281 -12.36 -4.80 -16.60
N GLY A 282 -11.38 -4.38 -15.80
CA GLY A 282 -10.98 -5.06 -14.56
C GLY A 282 -10.10 -6.30 -14.79
N GLN A 283 -9.51 -6.46 -15.97
CA GLN A 283 -8.64 -7.58 -16.34
C GLN A 283 -7.17 -7.23 -16.08
N LEU A 284 -6.43 -8.19 -15.54
CA LEU A 284 -5.00 -8.03 -15.28
C LEU A 284 -4.19 -8.09 -16.57
N GLN A 285 -3.16 -7.28 -16.68
CA GLN A 285 -2.13 -7.41 -17.72
C GLN A 285 -0.86 -8.00 -17.11
N SER A 286 -0.25 -8.96 -17.81
CA SER A 286 0.98 -9.61 -17.34
C SER A 286 2.19 -8.68 -17.37
N LEU A 287 2.97 -8.65 -16.28
CA LEU A 287 4.30 -8.03 -16.24
C LEU A 287 5.34 -8.78 -17.07
N TYR A 288 5.10 -10.06 -17.38
CA TYR A 288 6.04 -10.95 -18.05
C TYR A 288 5.84 -11.00 -19.56
N THR A 289 4.59 -10.94 -20.01
CA THR A 289 4.22 -11.12 -21.42
C THR A 289 3.50 -9.93 -22.02
N GLU A 290 3.17 -8.91 -21.22
CA GLU A 290 2.37 -7.73 -21.61
C GLU A 290 0.95 -8.07 -22.09
N LYS A 291 0.56 -9.34 -22.03
CA LYS A 291 -0.76 -9.80 -22.49
C LYS A 291 -1.79 -9.64 -21.39
N VAL A 292 -3.01 -9.31 -21.82
CA VAL A 292 -4.18 -9.31 -20.95
C VAL A 292 -4.53 -10.75 -20.55
N LEU A 293 -4.77 -10.96 -19.27
CA LEU A 293 -5.23 -12.20 -18.66
C LEU A 293 -6.76 -12.19 -18.61
N TYR A 294 -7.39 -12.67 -19.69
CA TYR A 294 -8.84 -12.60 -19.89
C TYR A 294 -9.69 -13.42 -18.90
N HIS A 295 -9.07 -14.35 -18.17
CA HIS A 295 -9.76 -15.23 -17.24
C HIS A 295 -9.30 -14.96 -15.81
N SER A 296 -10.23 -14.49 -14.98
CA SER A 296 -10.04 -14.33 -13.54
C SER A 296 -11.09 -15.15 -12.78
N ARG A 297 -10.69 -15.79 -11.68
CA ARG A 297 -11.59 -16.55 -10.84
C ARG A 297 -11.16 -16.53 -9.39
N ASN A 298 -12.03 -16.00 -8.53
CA ASN A 298 -11.85 -16.02 -7.09
C ASN A 298 -12.38 -17.34 -6.52
N LEU A 299 -11.54 -18.04 -5.77
CA LEU A 299 -11.89 -19.28 -5.09
C LEU A 299 -11.68 -19.09 -3.60
N PHE A 300 -12.67 -19.52 -2.81
CA PHE A 300 -12.66 -19.35 -1.37
C PHE A 300 -12.50 -20.70 -0.68
N GLY A 301 -11.82 -20.69 0.46
CA GLY A 301 -11.60 -21.86 1.28
C GLY A 301 -11.18 -21.49 2.70
N SER A 302 -11.05 -22.51 3.55
CA SER A 302 -10.64 -22.33 4.94
C SER A 302 -9.84 -23.52 5.43
N TRP A 303 -8.83 -23.26 6.27
CA TRP A 303 -8.11 -24.29 7.02
C TRP A 303 -8.71 -24.43 8.41
N VAL A 304 -9.42 -25.52 8.63
CA VAL A 304 -10.11 -25.83 9.89
C VAL A 304 -9.35 -26.93 10.61
N ARG A 305 -9.00 -26.69 11.89
CA ARG A 305 -8.28 -27.65 12.73
C ARG A 305 -9.03 -28.99 12.77
N GLY A 306 -8.30 -30.09 12.57
CA GLY A 306 -8.87 -31.45 12.58
C GLY A 306 -9.67 -31.83 11.33
N GLN A 307 -9.86 -30.90 10.38
CA GLN A 307 -10.57 -31.18 9.13
C GLN A 307 -9.67 -30.89 7.92
N SER A 308 -9.41 -29.62 7.62
CA SER A 308 -8.72 -29.18 6.40
C SER A 308 -7.37 -28.47 6.65
N ALA A 309 -6.99 -28.22 7.90
CA ALA A 309 -5.69 -27.65 8.26
C ALA A 309 -4.56 -28.70 8.18
N GLY A 310 -4.24 -29.15 6.96
CA GLY A 310 -3.34 -30.27 6.71
C GLY A 310 -1.85 -29.98 6.89
N GLY A 311 -1.44 -28.72 7.00
CA GLY A 311 -0.03 -28.32 7.04
C GLY A 311 0.62 -28.31 5.65
N CYS A 312 1.95 -28.23 5.59
CA CYS A 312 2.70 -28.26 4.34
C CYS A 312 3.01 -29.71 3.92
N ARG A 313 3.71 -29.91 2.79
CA ARG A 313 4.03 -31.25 2.25
C ARG A 313 4.80 -32.15 3.22
N ASN A 314 5.46 -31.57 4.23
CA ASN A 314 6.19 -32.32 5.25
C ASN A 314 5.27 -32.91 6.33
N ASN A 315 3.96 -32.64 6.28
CA ASN A 315 2.96 -33.16 7.22
C ASN A 315 2.15 -34.30 6.57
N SER A 316 1.91 -35.38 7.32
CA SER A 316 1.08 -36.50 6.86
C SER A 316 -0.37 -36.11 6.57
N SER A 317 -0.86 -35.06 7.23
CA SER A 317 -2.19 -34.47 7.01
C SER A 317 -2.28 -33.58 5.76
N PHE A 318 -1.18 -33.35 5.03
CA PHE A 318 -1.17 -32.48 3.84
C PHE A 318 -2.30 -32.76 2.83
N PRO A 319 -2.69 -34.02 2.56
CA PRO A 319 -3.79 -34.31 1.65
C PRO A 319 -5.15 -33.78 2.08
N THR A 320 -5.35 -33.39 3.34
CA THR A 320 -6.64 -32.84 3.80
C THR A 320 -6.84 -31.35 3.46
N ASN A 321 -5.77 -30.65 3.01
CA ASN A 321 -5.89 -29.27 2.56
C ASN A 321 -6.89 -29.14 1.38
N PRO A 322 -7.63 -28.02 1.29
CA PRO A 322 -8.51 -27.72 0.16
C PRO A 322 -7.77 -27.85 -1.18
N LYS A 323 -8.47 -28.37 -2.20
CA LYS A 323 -7.92 -28.58 -3.54
C LYS A 323 -8.80 -27.90 -4.56
N PHE A 324 -8.15 -27.29 -5.53
CA PHE A 324 -8.81 -26.59 -6.62
C PHE A 324 -8.28 -27.14 -7.93
N TRP A 325 -9.19 -27.43 -8.87
CA TRP A 325 -8.83 -27.93 -10.18
C TRP A 325 -8.63 -26.76 -11.13
N LEU A 326 -7.47 -26.74 -11.80
CA LEU A 326 -7.17 -25.80 -12.87
C LEU A 326 -7.05 -26.59 -14.17
N ARG A 327 -7.80 -26.19 -15.19
CA ARG A 327 -7.66 -26.72 -16.55
C ARG A 327 -7.16 -25.61 -17.46
N VAL A 328 -6.02 -25.85 -18.09
CA VAL A 328 -5.40 -24.95 -19.07
C VAL A 328 -5.53 -25.63 -20.45
N CYS A 329 -6.39 -25.09 -21.31
CA CYS A 329 -6.74 -25.71 -22.59
C CYS A 329 -5.71 -25.43 -23.69
N GLU A 330 -4.98 -24.33 -23.59
CA GLU A 330 -3.98 -23.89 -24.55
C GLU A 330 -2.73 -23.39 -23.82
N LYS A 331 -1.63 -23.13 -24.53
CA LYS A 331 -0.42 -22.61 -23.90
C LYS A 331 -0.65 -21.17 -23.42
N SER A 332 -0.95 -21.02 -22.13
CA SER A 332 -1.27 -19.74 -21.50
C SER A 332 -0.37 -19.45 -20.29
N GLU A 333 -0.33 -18.17 -19.91
CA GLU A 333 0.18 -17.74 -18.61
C GLU A 333 -0.93 -17.85 -17.56
N VAL A 334 -0.56 -18.26 -16.34
CA VAL A 334 -1.49 -18.33 -15.21
C VAL A 334 -0.83 -17.66 -14.01
N CYS A 335 -1.46 -16.59 -13.52
CA CYS A 335 -1.10 -15.96 -12.25
C CYS A 335 -2.00 -16.52 -11.14
N ILE A 336 -1.40 -16.88 -10.00
CA ILE A 336 -2.14 -17.38 -8.83
C ILE A 336 -1.69 -16.61 -7.60
N ALA A 337 -2.63 -15.88 -7.00
CA ALA A 337 -2.46 -15.23 -5.71
C ALA A 337 -3.23 -16.00 -4.63
N LEU A 338 -2.57 -16.25 -3.49
CA LEU A 338 -3.21 -16.83 -2.30
C LEU A 338 -3.26 -15.77 -1.21
N LEU A 339 -4.47 -15.30 -0.89
CA LEU A 339 -4.69 -14.29 0.13
C LEU A 339 -5.31 -14.93 1.38
N GLN A 340 -4.81 -14.55 2.54
CA GLN A 340 -5.30 -15.07 3.82
C GLN A 340 -6.03 -13.98 4.60
N LYS A 341 -7.33 -14.19 4.84
CA LYS A 341 -8.10 -13.31 5.70
C LYS A 341 -7.75 -13.53 7.17
N HIS A 342 -7.28 -12.48 7.84
CA HIS A 342 -7.03 -12.53 9.27
C HIS A 342 -8.34 -12.32 10.05
N SER A 343 -8.77 -13.33 10.82
CA SER A 343 -10.07 -13.30 11.53
C SER A 343 -10.08 -12.44 12.80
N LYS A 344 -9.04 -11.65 13.09
CA LYS A 344 -9.14 -10.56 14.09
C LYS A 344 -9.91 -9.34 13.54
N TYR A 345 -10.01 -9.20 12.22
CA TYR A 345 -10.60 -8.02 11.57
C TYR A 345 -11.65 -8.50 10.57
N SER A 346 -12.81 -8.88 11.09
CA SER A 346 -14.00 -9.02 10.24
C SER A 346 -14.69 -7.66 10.21
N ALA A 347 -14.41 -6.87 9.18
CA ALA A 347 -15.44 -5.97 8.67
C ALA A 347 -16.59 -6.85 8.18
N ASP A 348 -17.81 -6.64 8.67
CA ASP A 348 -18.99 -7.20 8.00
C ASP A 348 -19.18 -6.53 6.63
N TRP A 349 -20.13 -7.03 5.84
CA TRP A 349 -20.47 -6.52 4.50
C TRP A 349 -20.86 -5.03 4.47
N ALA A 350 -21.01 -4.39 5.64
CA ALA A 350 -21.30 -2.97 5.82
C ALA A 350 -20.11 -2.19 6.43
N GLY A 351 -18.89 -2.74 6.40
CA GLY A 351 -17.69 -2.08 6.90
C GLY A 351 -17.59 -1.99 8.43
N ARG A 352 -18.41 -2.74 9.19
CA ARG A 352 -18.37 -2.71 10.66
C ARG A 352 -17.38 -3.73 11.18
N ILE A 353 -16.39 -3.27 11.94
CA ILE A 353 -15.42 -4.12 12.60
C ILE A 353 -16.11 -4.85 13.76
N LYS A 354 -16.31 -6.17 13.64
CA LYS A 354 -16.61 -7.01 14.80
C LYS A 354 -15.31 -7.36 15.50
N ASN A 355 -14.97 -6.56 16.51
CA ASN A 355 -13.93 -6.90 17.50
C ASN A 355 -14.40 -8.10 18.33
N LEU A 356 -14.16 -9.32 17.83
CA LEU A 356 -14.54 -10.58 18.51
C LEU A 356 -13.88 -10.72 19.89
N THR A 357 -12.75 -10.06 20.13
CA THR A 357 -12.03 -10.13 21.41
C THR A 357 -12.76 -9.41 22.55
N ARG A 358 -13.49 -8.33 22.26
CA ARG A 358 -14.15 -7.51 23.29
C ARG A 358 -15.51 -8.07 23.75
N LEU A 359 -16.20 -8.81 22.89
CA LEU A 359 -17.44 -9.53 23.25
C LEU A 359 -17.19 -10.71 24.21
N VAL A 360 -15.96 -11.23 24.26
CA VAL A 360 -15.58 -12.33 25.15
C VAL A 360 -15.29 -11.84 26.56
N GLU A 361 -14.79 -10.60 26.73
CA GLU A 361 -14.59 -10.01 28.06
C GLU A 361 -15.91 -9.66 28.76
N GLU A 362 -16.96 -9.32 27.99
CA GLU A 362 -18.28 -8.97 28.55
C GLU A 362 -19.20 -10.19 28.79
N ASN A 363 -18.88 -11.37 28.23
CA ASN A 363 -19.70 -12.59 28.38
C ASN A 363 -18.87 -13.80 28.86
N LEU A 364 -18.18 -13.62 29.98
CA LEU A 364 -17.50 -14.68 30.73
C LEU A 364 -18.53 -15.62 31.40
N SER A 365 -19.21 -16.46 30.62
CA SER A 365 -19.80 -17.71 31.14
C SER A 365 -20.13 -18.79 30.10
N VAL A 366 -19.90 -18.60 28.79
CA VAL A 366 -20.35 -19.60 27.77
C VAL A 366 -19.32 -19.93 26.66
N ALA A 367 -18.06 -19.50 26.71
CA ALA A 367 -17.15 -19.67 25.56
C ALA A 367 -15.79 -20.29 25.92
N GLU A 368 -15.78 -21.53 26.43
CA GLU A 368 -14.54 -22.32 26.53
C GLU A 368 -14.21 -23.18 25.29
N ASP A 369 -15.01 -23.17 24.22
CA ASP A 369 -14.83 -24.15 23.12
C ASP A 369 -14.62 -23.60 21.70
N ILE A 370 -14.24 -22.32 21.53
CA ILE A 370 -13.91 -21.76 20.20
C ILE A 370 -12.61 -20.94 20.23
N GLN A 371 -11.52 -21.53 20.73
CA GLN A 371 -10.17 -21.06 20.40
C GLN A 371 -9.45 -22.09 19.52
N GLY A 372 -9.88 -22.16 18.25
CA GLY A 372 -9.07 -22.79 17.22
C GLY A 372 -7.77 -22.01 17.04
N LYS A 373 -6.62 -22.60 17.41
CA LYS A 373 -5.31 -22.12 16.98
C LYS A 373 -5.32 -21.97 15.45
N LYS A 374 -5.10 -20.74 14.98
CA LYS A 374 -5.15 -20.37 13.56
C LYS A 374 -3.78 -20.63 12.95
N TYR A 375 -3.74 -21.42 11.89
CA TYR A 375 -2.51 -21.68 11.15
C TYR A 375 -2.46 -20.77 9.94
N GLN A 376 -1.33 -20.11 9.73
CA GLN A 376 -1.08 -19.38 8.49
C GLN A 376 -0.84 -20.36 7.35
N ALA A 377 -1.31 -20.03 6.16
CA ALA A 377 -0.96 -20.77 4.97
C ALA A 377 0.53 -20.55 4.69
N VAL A 378 1.31 -21.63 4.61
CA VAL A 378 2.76 -21.55 4.42
C VAL A 378 3.16 -21.77 2.95
N GLY A 379 2.20 -22.08 2.06
CA GLY A 379 2.47 -22.21 0.63
C GLY A 379 1.32 -22.78 -0.19
N LEU A 380 1.39 -22.51 -1.50
CA LEU A 380 0.54 -23.09 -2.54
C LEU A 380 1.35 -24.16 -3.29
N HIS A 381 0.73 -25.31 -3.56
CA HIS A 381 1.34 -26.37 -4.37
C HIS A 381 0.54 -26.58 -5.65
N VAL A 382 1.20 -26.34 -6.80
CA VAL A 382 0.64 -26.58 -8.13
C VAL A 382 1.23 -27.86 -8.70
N TRP A 383 0.35 -28.70 -9.24
CA TRP A 383 0.69 -30.00 -9.81
C TRP A 383 0.26 -29.97 -11.27
N LYS A 384 1.10 -30.51 -12.16
CA LYS A 384 0.79 -30.67 -13.58
C LYS A 384 0.34 -32.10 -13.85
#